data_AF-A0A0D3LLV4-F1
#
_entry.id   AF-A0A0D3LLV4-F1
#
_cell.length_a   1.000
_cell.length_b   1.000
_cell.length_c   1.000
_cell.angle_alpha   90.00
_cell.angle_beta   90.00
_cell.angle_gamma   90.00
#
_symmetry.space_group_name_H-M   'P 1'
#
loop_
_entity.id
_entity.type
_entity.pdbx_description
1 polymer ?
#
loop_
_entity_poly.entity_id
_entity_poly.type
_entity_poly.pdbx_seq_one_letter_code
_entity_poly.pdbx_strand_id
1 'polypeptide(L)'
;MPISIQLHAIVTWQLFCLKHLAAQSSDADTLDVLDPLHVEVIQQQKGLKQLSLKQALIAIAALAGFVPSTKQPLPGEKTIWRG
;
A
#
# COMPACT_ATOMS: atom_id res chain seq x y z
N MET A 1 -23.76 -5.25 -14.96
CA MET A 1 -23.22 -4.71 -13.68
C MET A 1 -22.66 -3.32 -13.94
N PRO A 2 -22.82 -2.36 -13.03
CA PRO A 2 -22.23 -1.04 -13.22
C PRO A 2 -20.70 -1.13 -13.14
N ILE A 3 -20.02 -0.42 -14.04
CA ILE A 3 -18.55 -0.37 -14.17
C ILE A 3 -17.86 0.03 -12.85
N SER A 4 -18.53 0.86 -12.04
CA SER A 4 -18.04 1.29 -10.73
C SER A 4 -17.78 0.12 -9.78
N ILE A 5 -18.63 -0.90 -9.75
CA ILE A 5 -18.48 -2.07 -8.86
C ILE A 5 -17.28 -2.93 -9.30
N GLN A 6 -17.08 -3.08 -10.61
CA GLN A 6 -15.96 -3.85 -11.14
C GLN A 6 -14.61 -3.20 -10.82
N LEU A 7 -14.51 -1.88 -10.99
CA LEU A 7 -13.32 -1.12 -10.61
C LEU A 7 -13.05 -1.21 -9.11
N HIS A 8 -14.08 -1.10 -8.27
CA HIS A 8 -13.93 -1.26 -6.83
C HIS A 8 -13.38 -2.65 -6.47
N ALA A 9 -13.91 -3.71 -7.09
CA ALA A 9 -13.44 -5.08 -6.84
C ALA A 9 -11.96 -5.26 -7.23
N ILE A 10 -11.56 -4.72 -8.38
CA ILE A 10 -10.17 -4.78 -8.86
C ILE A 10 -9.23 -4.06 -7.89
N VAL A 11 -9.54 -2.81 -7.52
CA VAL A 11 -8.70 -2.03 -6.61
C VAL A 11 -8.65 -2.69 -5.22
N THR A 12 -9.78 -3.20 -4.73
CA THR A 12 -9.85 -3.90 -3.44
C THR A 12 -8.96 -5.14 -3.45
N TRP A 13 -9.00 -5.93 -4.52
CA TRP A 13 -8.13 -7.09 -4.68
C TRP A 13 -6.65 -6.72 -4.68
N GLN A 14 -6.27 -5.66 -5.39
CA GLN A 14 -4.88 -5.18 -5.43
C GLN A 14 -4.38 -4.74 -4.04
N LEU A 15 -5.19 -3.99 -3.29
CA LEU A 15 -4.84 -3.57 -1.94
C LEU A 15 -4.73 -4.76 -0.97
N PHE A 16 -5.59 -5.76 -1.13
CA PHE A 16 -5.53 -6.99 -0.37
C PHE A 16 -4.24 -7.77 -0.66
N CYS A 17 -3.88 -7.95 -1.93
CA CYS A 17 -2.63 -8.58 -2.34
C CYS A 17 -1.42 -7.84 -1.78
N LEU A 18 -1.40 -6.50 -1.87
CA LEU A 18 -0.31 -5.68 -1.32
C LEU A 18 -0.15 -5.88 0.18
N LYS A 19 -1.24 -5.82 0.94
CA LYS A 19 -1.24 -6.04 2.40
C LYS A 19 -0.75 -7.45 2.74
N HIS A 20 -1.19 -8.47 1.99
CA HIS A 20 -0.81 -9.85 2.21
C HIS A 20 0.69 -10.08 1.94
N LEU A 21 1.19 -9.56 0.83
CA LEU A 21 2.60 -9.66 0.44
C LEU A 21 3.50 -8.89 1.41
N ALA A 22 3.09 -7.70 1.85
CA ALA A 22 3.83 -6.93 2.87
C ALA A 22 3.91 -7.65 4.23
N ALA A 23 2.93 -8.50 4.56
CA ALA A 23 2.94 -9.29 5.78
C ALA A 23 3.85 -10.54 5.68
N GLN A 24 3.98 -11.13 4.49
CA GLN A 24 4.79 -12.34 4.27
C GLN A 24 6.25 -12.03 3.90
N SER A 25 6.47 -11.01 3.06
CA SER A 25 7.77 -10.65 2.48
C SER A 25 7.97 -9.14 2.59
N SER A 26 8.10 -8.66 3.83
CA SER A 26 8.18 -7.23 4.16
C SER A 26 9.35 -6.48 3.48
N ASP A 27 10.42 -7.19 3.12
CA ASP A 27 11.64 -6.63 2.52
C ASP A 27 11.74 -6.86 1.00
N ALA A 28 10.69 -7.41 0.37
CA ALA A 28 10.65 -7.51 -1.08
C ALA A 28 10.61 -6.12 -1.73
N ASP A 29 11.24 -6.01 -2.91
CA ASP A 29 11.26 -4.77 -3.67
C ASP A 29 9.85 -4.41 -4.12
N THR A 30 9.51 -3.13 -4.00
CA THR A 30 8.18 -2.63 -4.32
C THR A 30 7.92 -2.69 -5.84
N LEU A 31 8.97 -2.62 -6.66
CA LEU A 31 8.87 -2.67 -8.13
C LEU A 31 8.40 -4.02 -8.68
N ASP A 32 8.48 -5.10 -7.89
CA ASP A 32 7.99 -6.43 -8.29
C ASP A 32 6.46 -6.54 -8.22
N VAL A 33 5.80 -5.62 -7.51
CA VAL A 33 4.37 -5.71 -7.16
C VAL A 33 3.58 -4.46 -7.54
N LEU A 34 4.21 -3.28 -7.47
CA LEU A 34 3.58 -2.01 -7.79
C LEU A 34 4.12 -1.43 -9.09
N ASP A 35 3.25 -0.73 -9.81
CA ASP A 35 3.62 0.02 -11.00
C ASP A 35 4.73 1.03 -10.68
N PRO A 36 5.75 1.18 -11.54
CA PRO A 36 6.85 2.13 -11.34
C PRO A 36 6.39 3.55 -11.02
N LEU A 37 5.29 4.03 -11.61
CA LEU A 37 4.76 5.36 -11.34
C LEU A 37 4.29 5.51 -9.89
N HIS A 38 3.62 4.50 -9.34
CA HIS A 38 3.19 4.51 -7.94
C HIS A 38 4.38 4.48 -6.99
N VAL A 39 5.41 3.71 -7.31
CA VAL A 39 6.65 3.66 -6.52
C VAL A 39 7.35 5.01 -6.52
N GLU A 40 7.47 5.65 -7.69
CA GLU A 40 8.11 6.96 -7.83
C GLU A 40 7.37 8.03 -7.00
N VAL A 41 6.03 8.08 -7.08
CA VAL A 41 5.21 9.03 -6.32
C VAL A 41 5.43 8.85 -4.81
N ILE A 42 5.43 7.60 -4.32
CA ILE A 42 5.63 7.31 -2.90
C ILE A 42 7.06 7.68 -2.47
N GLN A 43 8.07 7.35 -3.29
CA GLN A 43 9.47 7.68 -3.04
C GLN A 43 9.69 9.18 -2.98
N GLN A 44 9.12 9.96 -3.90
CA GLN A 44 9.19 11.42 -3.91
C GLN A 44 8.52 12.03 -2.67
N GLN A 45 7.34 11.53 -2.29
CA GLN A 45 6.61 12.04 -1.13
C GLN A 45 7.36 11.78 0.20
N LYS A 46 8.08 10.64 0.29
CA LYS A 46 8.79 10.22 1.51
C LYS A 46 10.28 10.54 1.51
N GLY A 47 10.86 10.93 0.38
CA GLY A 47 12.31 11.15 0.23
C GLY A 47 13.14 9.87 0.33
N LEU A 48 12.58 8.71 -0.04
CA LEU A 48 13.24 7.40 0.09
C LEU A 48 13.83 6.93 -1.25
N LYS A 49 15.07 6.41 -1.23
CA LYS A 49 15.76 5.88 -2.43
C LYS A 49 15.38 4.45 -2.79
N GLN A 50 14.96 3.67 -1.81
CA GLN A 50 14.46 2.30 -1.96
C GLN A 50 13.24 2.16 -1.07
N LEU A 51 12.24 1.46 -1.57
CA LEU A 51 10.98 1.27 -0.88
C LEU A 51 10.76 -0.23 -0.72
N SER A 52 10.45 -0.66 0.50
CA SER A 52 9.95 -2.02 0.72
C SER A 52 8.42 -2.05 0.65
N LEU A 53 7.83 -3.22 0.40
CA LEU A 53 6.37 -3.36 0.37
C LEU A 53 5.69 -2.87 1.64
N LYS A 54 6.32 -3.09 2.80
CA LYS A 54 5.82 -2.58 4.08
C LYS A 54 5.85 -1.05 4.15
N GLN A 55 6.92 -0.43 3.66
CA GLN A 55 7.01 1.04 3.60
C GLN A 55 5.98 1.62 2.63
N ALA A 56 5.74 0.96 1.49
CA ALA A 56 4.69 1.34 0.54
C ALA A 56 3.31 1.30 1.20
N LEU A 57 3.00 0.20 1.90
CA LEU A 57 1.73 0.03 2.60
C LEU A 57 1.51 1.09 3.69
N ILE A 58 2.56 1.41 4.45
CA ILE A 58 2.51 2.46 5.48
C ILE A 58 2.38 3.83 4.83
N ALA A 59 3.04 4.09 3.70
CA ALA A 59 2.96 5.37 3.00
C ALA A 59 1.55 5.63 2.45
N ILE A 60 0.91 4.62 1.84
CA ILE A 60 -0.49 4.69 1.40
C ILE A 60 -1.39 4.98 2.61
N ALA A 61 -1.28 4.19 3.68
CA ALA A 61 -2.11 4.40 4.86
C ALA A 61 -1.86 5.75 5.56
N ALA A 62 -0.66 6.31 5.46
CA ALA A 62 -0.33 7.63 6.01
C ALA A 62 -1.10 8.76 5.32
N LEU A 63 -1.49 8.59 4.04
CA LEU A 63 -2.40 9.53 3.35
C LEU A 63 -3.77 9.60 4.03
N ALA A 64 -4.23 8.49 4.61
CA ALA A 64 -5.42 8.42 5.45
C ALA A 64 -5.19 8.80 6.93
N GLY A 65 -3.99 9.28 7.28
CA GLY A 65 -3.63 9.68 8.65
C GLY A 65 -3.18 8.52 9.57
N PHE A 66 -2.83 7.35 9.01
CA PHE A 66 -2.31 6.24 9.80
C PHE A 66 -0.90 6.53 10.32
N VAL A 67 -0.68 6.23 11.61
CA VAL A 67 0.65 6.22 12.22
C VAL A 67 0.90 4.83 12.82
N PRO A 68 1.94 4.09 12.38
CA PRO A 68 2.24 2.78 12.93
C PRO A 68 2.62 2.87 14.40
N SER A 69 2.19 1.89 15.20
CA SER A 69 2.51 1.78 16.63
C SER A 69 2.96 0.38 16.99
N THR A 70 3.54 0.20 18.18
CA THR A 70 3.94 -1.13 18.68
C THR A 70 2.76 -2.10 18.81
N LYS A 71 1.57 -1.61 19.12
CA LYS A 71 0.34 -2.41 19.19
C LYS A 71 -0.28 -2.68 17.82
N GLN A 72 -0.06 -1.78 16.86
CA GLN A 72 -0.58 -1.88 15.51
C GLN A 72 0.49 -1.46 14.48
N PRO A 73 1.37 -2.38 14.09
CA PRO A 73 2.47 -2.08 13.18
C PRO A 73 2.03 -1.96 11.72
N LEU A 74 0.83 -2.45 11.39
CA LEU A 74 0.27 -2.47 10.04
C LEU A 74 -1.15 -1.85 10.00
N PRO A 75 -1.49 -1.16 8.91
CA PRO A 75 -2.80 -0.53 8.77
C PRO A 75 -3.93 -1.54 8.53
N GLY A 76 -5.15 -1.17 8.92
CA GLY A 76 -6.37 -1.91 8.59
C GLY A 76 -6.82 -1.65 7.14
N GLU A 77 -7.64 -2.53 6.59
CA GLU A 77 -8.13 -2.45 5.20
C GLU A 77 -8.87 -1.14 4.90
N LYS A 78 -9.73 -0.70 5.82
CA LYS A 78 -10.45 0.58 5.68
C LYS A 78 -9.51 1.78 5.63
N THR A 79 -8.37 1.70 6.32
CA THR A 79 -7.38 2.77 6.36
C THR A 79 -6.58 2.80 5.07
N ILE A 80 -6.20 1.63 4.55
CA ILE A 80 -5.52 1.52 3.25
C ILE A 80 -6.42 2.00 2.12
N TRP A 81 -7.71 1.64 2.13
CA TRP A 81 -8.68 2.08 1.10
C TRP A 81 -8.89 3.60 1.06
N ARG A 82 -8.70 4.28 2.20
CA ARG A 82 -8.89 5.74 2.30
C ARG A 82 -7.68 6.55 1.87
N GLY A 83 -6.49 5.93 1.83
CA GLY A 83 -5.23 6.57 1.52
C GLY A 83 -4.96 6.50 0.03
#